data_AF-A0A932XY54-F1
#
_entry.id   AF-A0A932XY54-F1
#
_cell.length_a   1.000
_cell.length_b   1.000
_cell.length_c   1.000
_cell.angle_alpha   90.00
_cell.angle_beta   90.00
_cell.angle_gamma   90.00
#
_symmetry.space_group_name_H-M   'P 1'
#
loop_
_entity.id
_entity.type
_entity.pdbx_description
1 polymer ?
#
loop_
_entity_poly.entity_id
_entity_poly.type
_entity_poly.pdbx_seq_one_letter_code
_entity_poly.pdbx_strand_id
1 'polypeptide(L)' 'MVEHRPVMLTEVLYFLDVGPGKRFIDATLGGGGHTEAILQSGGEVLGIEQDPK' A
#
# COMPACT_ATOMS: atom_id res chain seq x y z
N MET A 1 -19.88 -8.35 7.06
CA MET A 1 -18.43 -8.61 7.08
C MET A 1 -17.77 -7.33 7.56
N VAL A 2 -16.78 -7.43 8.44
CA VAL A 2 -16.02 -6.24 8.87
C VAL A 2 -15.04 -5.92 7.75
N GLU A 3 -15.16 -4.74 7.17
CA GLU A 3 -14.20 -4.22 6.19
C GLU A 3 -12.85 -4.00 6.88
N HIS A 4 -11.79 -4.63 6.38
CA HIS A 4 -10.45 -4.45 6.93
C HIS A 4 -9.96 -3.04 6.59
N ARG A 5 -9.56 -2.27 7.62
CA ARG A 5 -8.98 -0.94 7.45
C ARG A 5 -7.47 -1.00 7.68
N PRO A 6 -6.64 -0.58 6.71
CA PRO A 6 -5.19 -0.55 6.90
C PRO A 6 -4.80 0.37 8.06
N VAL A 7 -3.90 -0.12 8.92
CA VAL A 7 -3.43 0.63 10.08
C VAL A 7 -2.55 1.80 9.64
N MET A 8 -2.77 2.98 10.20
CA MET A 8 -2.01 4.21 9.92
C MET A 8 -1.95 4.60 8.43
N LEU A 9 -3.04 4.35 7.68
CA LEU A 9 -3.07 4.59 6.25
C LEU A 9 -2.66 6.02 5.86
N THR A 10 -3.26 7.02 6.52
CA THR A 10 -3.03 8.43 6.20
C THR A 10 -1.58 8.84 6.47
N GLU A 11 -1.02 8.41 7.59
CA GLU A 11 0.35 8.69 7.98
C GLU A 11 1.34 8.07 7.00
N VAL A 12 1.10 6.81 6.58
CA VAL A 12 1.95 6.13 5.59
C VAL A 12 1.94 6.88 4.26
N LEU A 13 0.77 7.24 3.73
CA LEU A 13 0.67 7.98 2.47
C LEU A 13 1.35 9.35 2.56
N TYR A 14 1.21 10.03 3.69
CA TYR A 14 1.85 11.33 3.94
C TYR A 14 3.37 11.23 4.00
N PHE A 15 3.92 10.32 4.82
CA PHE A 15 5.37 10.20 5.02
C PHE A 15 6.10 9.60 3.82
N LEU A 16 5.45 8.72 3.06
CA LEU A 16 5.98 8.22 1.79
C LEU A 16 5.83 9.23 0.65
N ASP A 17 5.13 10.34 0.88
CA ASP A 17 4.85 11.38 -0.13
C ASP A 17 4.30 10.74 -1.41
N VAL A 18 3.23 9.96 -1.27
CA VAL A 18 2.70 9.15 -2.37
C VAL A 18 2.11 10.03 -3.47
N GLY A 19 2.38 9.68 -4.72
CA GLY A 19 1.80 10.37 -5.87
C GLY A 19 2.23 9.82 -7.22
N PRO A 20 1.75 10.44 -8.32
CA PRO A 20 2.01 10.00 -9.69
C PRO A 20 3.49 9.91 -10.04
N GLY A 21 3.87 8.84 -10.75
CA GLY A 21 5.24 8.63 -11.25
C GLY A 21 6.25 8.19 -10.19
N LYS A 22 5.81 7.99 -8.93
CA LYS A 22 6.64 7.45 -7.86
C LYS A 22 6.48 5.93 -7.77
N ARG A 23 7.55 5.24 -7.40
CA ARG A 23 7.61 3.78 -7.30
C ARG A 23 7.91 3.38 -5.86
N PHE A 24 7.13 2.45 -5.33
CA PHE A 24 7.19 2.00 -3.95
C PHE A 24 7.41 0.49 -3.87
N ILE A 25 7.95 0.04 -2.75
CA ILE A 25 8.03 -1.37 -2.40
C ILE A 25 7.11 -1.55 -1.19
N ASP A 26 6.06 -2.35 -1.35
CA ASP A 26 5.29 -2.87 -0.22
C ASP A 26 5.89 -4.22 0.14
N ALA A 27 6.74 -4.23 1.17
CA ALA A 27 7.49 -5.41 1.58
C ALA A 27 6.65 -6.42 2.39
N THR A 28 5.39 -6.09 2.67
CA THR A 28 4.47 -6.84 3.52
C THR A 28 3.05 -6.78 2.95
N LEU A 29 2.91 -7.16 1.67
CA LEU A 29 1.70 -6.90 0.87
C LEU A 29 0.42 -7.36 1.60
N GLY A 30 0.41 -8.54 2.20
CA GLY A 30 -0.73 -9.09 2.94
C GLY A 30 -2.06 -8.90 2.20
N GLY A 31 -3.05 -8.30 2.87
CA GLY A 31 -4.36 -7.99 2.28
C GLY A 31 -4.38 -6.81 1.28
N GLY A 32 -3.24 -6.19 1.00
CA GLY A 32 -3.07 -5.20 -0.07
C GLY A 32 -3.63 -3.80 0.19
N GLY A 33 -4.20 -3.50 1.37
CA GLY A 33 -4.92 -2.25 1.57
C GLY A 33 -4.06 -0.98 1.55
N HIS A 34 -2.79 -1.03 1.96
CA HIS A 34 -1.85 0.09 1.75
C HIS A 34 -1.46 0.22 0.28
N THR A 35 -1.14 -0.89 -0.37
CA THR A 35 -0.85 -0.94 -1.82
C THR A 35 -2.01 -0.35 -2.64
N GLU A 36 -3.26 -0.71 -2.35
CA GLU A 36 -4.44 -0.18 -3.04
C GLU A 36 -4.49 1.35 -2.95
N ALA A 37 -4.31 1.92 -1.75
CA ALA A 37 -4.33 3.37 -1.58
C ALA A 37 -3.16 4.07 -2.30
N ILE A 38 -1.99 3.42 -2.38
CA ILE A 38 -0.86 3.93 -3.17
C ILE A 38 -1.19 3.97 -4.65
N LEU A 39 -1.77 2.89 -5.18
CA LEU A 39 -2.18 2.79 -6.59
C LEU A 39 -3.26 3.82 -6.93
N GLN A 40 -4.26 4.00 -6.05
CA GLN A 40 -5.31 5.02 -6.21
C GLN A 40 -4.74 6.44 -6.22
N SER A 41 -3.63 6.67 -5.53
CA SER A 41 -2.91 7.96 -5.51
C SER A 41 -1.97 8.14 -6.72
N GLY A 42 -1.92 7.17 -7.64
CA GLY A 42 -1.12 7.20 -8.86
C GLY A 42 0.31 6.67 -8.73
N GLY A 43 0.66 6.09 -7.57
CA GLY A 43 1.95 5.41 -7.40
C GLY A 43 2.00 4.07 -8.12
N GLU A 44 3.20 3.58 -8.39
CA GLU A 44 3.47 2.20 -8.81
C GLU A 44 4.02 1.41 -7.63
N VAL A 45 3.63 0.14 -7.48
CA VAL A 45 4.05 -0.70 -6.35
C VAL A 45 4.62 -2.03 -6.81
N LEU A 46 5.78 -2.40 -6.26
CA LEU A 46 6.25 -3.78 -6.20
C LEU A 46 5.84 -4.38 -4.84
N GLY A 47 4.89 -5.31 -4.85
CA GLY A 47 4.46 -6.03 -3.65
C GLY A 47 5.29 -7.27 -3.39
N ILE A 48 5.64 -7.53 -2.14
CA ILE A 48 6.34 -8.72 -1.66
C ILE A 48 5.53 -9.31 -0.51
N GLU A 49 5.29 -10.61 -0.56
CA GLU A 49 4.68 -11.37 0.53
C GLU A 49 5.39 -12.72 0.65
N GLN A 50 5.59 -13.17 1.88
CA GLN A 50 6.15 -14.47 2.16
C GLN A 50 5.06 -15.55 2.20
N ASP A 51 3.86 -15.22 2.70
CA ASP A 51 2.73 -16.15 2.68
C ASP A 51 2.40 -16.52 1.22
N PRO A 52 2.46 -17.81 0.84
CA PRO A 52 2.13 -18.24 -0.52
C PRO A 52 0.63 -18.14 -0.86
N LYS A 53 -0.23 -17.84 0.12
CA LYS A 53 -1.66 -17.62 -0.07
C LYS A 53 -1.96 -16.17 -0.40
#